data_AF-A0A844DZC4-F1
#
_entry.id   AF-A0A844DZC4-F1
#
_cell.length_a   1.000
_cell.length_b   1.000
_cell.length_c   1.000
_cell.angle_alpha   90.00
_cell.angle_beta   90.00
_cell.angle_gamma   90.00
#
_symmetry.space_group_name_H-M   'P 1'
#
loop_
_entity.id
_entity.type
_entity.pdbx_description
1 polymer ?
#
loop_
_entity_poly.entity_id
_entity_poly.type
_entity_poly.pdbx_seq_one_letter_code
_entity_poly.pdbx_strand_id
1 'polypeptide(L)'
;MNEKQTILIVDDSKFNRDILKEILGETYHYLEAENGNQAIQLVGDNLGIDLILLDIHMPQMDGFEVLEMMNKSQCINETPVIMISSEESVTMMRKAYEMGITDYITRPFDTVIVKKRVQNTLDLYVNQKRLINVVVDQVYEKAENNNIMIRILSNVLGSRNSESCEHILHIKTATELMLRKLITISDAYHLTEADIALITTASSLHDIGKIRIPEEILNKPGKLSDEEFKIMKTHSELGASIIRDMRFPQNHPLVHTAWEICRWHHERWDGGGYPDGLKGEEIPISAQVVSIVDVYDALTSERCYKKAFDHDTAMNMILDGQCGQFNPILLKCLKELSLPFSKMLSTEMDDNKYYHEVQSLSNEILSDRSLPNLNYSQSVIKILQEKIDFFKTNSGMNSIDYNAVSGQLMILNEKQQILCQRNNPKFDLFREFGVSEEDVQQIQVLLHQTSVQNKELSVQIKAKVENKRQMYKLKLHTLWSSLKKDEYIGIIGYFDTI
;
A
#
# COMPACT_ATOMS: atom_id res chain seq x y z
N MET A 1 16.27 23.26 10.74
CA MET A 1 17.68 23.38 10.30
C MET A 1 17.80 22.46 9.10
N ASN A 2 18.14 22.97 7.91
CA ASN A 2 18.38 22.10 6.76
C ASN A 2 19.63 21.28 7.06
N GLU A 3 19.50 19.96 7.07
CA GLU A 3 20.66 19.06 7.07
C GLU A 3 21.52 19.38 5.84
N LYS A 4 22.84 19.43 6.03
CA LYS A 4 23.78 19.63 4.92
C LYS A 4 23.75 18.38 4.05
N GLN A 5 23.64 18.55 2.74
CA GLN A 5 23.69 17.45 1.78
C GLN A 5 25.05 16.76 1.85
N THR A 6 25.06 15.44 1.64
CA THR A 6 26.27 14.61 1.75
C THR A 6 26.83 14.29 0.37
N ILE A 7 28.10 14.63 0.13
CA ILE A 7 28.83 14.32 -1.10
C ILE A 7 29.88 13.26 -0.79
N LEU A 8 29.83 12.13 -1.52
CA LEU A 8 30.89 11.12 -1.49
C LEU A 8 31.94 11.46 -2.56
N ILE A 9 33.18 11.67 -2.14
CA ILE A 9 34.31 11.93 -3.04
C ILE A 9 35.18 10.66 -3.10
N VAL A 10 35.24 10.06 -4.29
CA VAL A 10 35.97 8.81 -4.54
C VAL A 10 37.12 9.11 -5.49
N ASP A 11 38.35 9.07 -4.95
CA ASP A 11 39.59 9.35 -5.68
C ASP A 11 40.74 8.71 -4.90
N ASP A 12 41.68 8.07 -5.61
CA ASP A 12 42.81 7.38 -4.99
C ASP A 12 43.81 8.34 -4.33
N SER A 13 43.89 9.58 -4.82
CA SER A 13 44.77 10.62 -4.31
C SER A 13 44.07 11.52 -3.30
N LYS A 14 44.55 11.46 -2.06
CA LYS A 14 44.12 12.35 -0.98
C LYS A 14 44.19 13.83 -1.34
N PHE A 15 45.20 14.23 -2.11
CA PHE A 15 45.37 15.61 -2.55
C PHE A 15 44.18 16.10 -3.39
N ASN A 16 43.65 15.25 -4.27
CA ASN A 16 42.49 15.59 -5.09
C ASN A 16 41.22 15.70 -4.26
N ARG A 17 41.03 14.77 -3.30
CA ARG A 17 39.90 14.83 -2.37
C ARG A 17 39.93 16.10 -1.54
N ASP A 18 41.10 16.50 -1.05
CA ASP A 18 41.30 17.73 -0.28
C ASP A 18 41.01 18.98 -1.13
N ILE A 19 41.47 19.03 -2.39
CA ILE A 19 41.16 20.14 -3.32
C ILE A 19 39.65 20.25 -3.58
N LEU A 20 38.96 19.14 -3.87
CA LEU A 20 37.52 19.17 -4.15
C LEU A 20 36.72 19.65 -2.94
N LYS A 21 37.10 19.24 -1.72
CA LYS A 21 36.52 19.76 -0.48
C LYS A 21 36.79 21.26 -0.30
N GLU A 22 38.01 21.73 -0.57
CA GLU A 22 38.36 23.15 -0.49
C GLU A 22 37.56 23.99 -1.50
N ILE A 23 37.46 23.50 -2.75
CA ILE A 23 36.65 24.13 -3.79
C ILE A 23 35.19 24.20 -3.33
N LEU A 24 34.59 23.10 -2.87
CA LEU A 24 33.18 23.04 -2.49
C LEU A 24 32.86 23.74 -1.15
N GLY A 25 33.87 23.95 -0.30
CA GLY A 25 33.78 24.71 0.96
C GLY A 25 32.99 24.00 2.05
N GLU A 26 32.49 24.73 3.06
CA GLU A 26 31.79 24.14 4.21
C GLU A 26 30.28 23.91 3.98
N THR A 27 29.79 24.03 2.74
CA THR A 27 28.36 23.94 2.43
C THR A 27 27.80 22.53 2.59
N TYR A 28 28.62 21.50 2.35
CA TYR A 28 28.23 20.09 2.30
C TYR A 28 28.88 19.27 3.42
N HIS A 29 28.32 18.10 3.70
CA HIS A 29 29.02 17.04 4.41
C HIS A 29 29.80 16.19 3.40
N TYR A 30 31.01 15.74 3.76
CA TYR A 30 31.88 15.00 2.86
C TYR A 30 32.17 13.62 3.42
N LEU A 31 31.94 12.61 2.59
CA LEU A 31 32.47 11.27 2.76
C LEU A 31 33.61 11.06 1.76
N GLU A 32 34.60 10.27 2.13
CA GLU A 32 35.76 10.01 1.29
C GLU A 32 35.96 8.51 1.11
N ALA A 33 36.33 8.10 -0.11
CA ALA A 33 36.76 6.75 -0.42
C ALA A 33 38.00 6.79 -1.32
N GLU A 34 38.93 5.87 -1.09
CA GLU A 34 40.21 5.81 -1.80
C GLU A 34 40.20 4.83 -2.99
N ASN A 35 39.10 4.09 -3.17
CA ASN A 35 38.91 3.13 -4.26
C ASN A 35 37.42 2.77 -4.38
N GLY A 36 37.07 2.08 -5.46
CA GLY A 36 35.70 1.65 -5.72
C GLY A 36 35.11 0.70 -4.69
N ASN A 37 35.91 -0.16 -4.05
CA ASN A 37 35.41 -1.09 -3.02
C ASN A 37 34.86 -0.33 -1.81
N GLN A 38 35.60 0.67 -1.33
CA GLN A 38 35.15 1.55 -0.24
C GLN A 38 33.93 2.37 -0.65
N ALA A 39 33.89 2.86 -1.89
CA ALA A 39 32.74 3.61 -2.40
C ALA A 39 31.45 2.78 -2.36
N ILE A 40 31.49 1.55 -2.90
CA ILE A 40 30.34 0.65 -2.89
C ILE A 40 29.94 0.27 -1.46
N GLN A 41 30.89 0.08 -0.55
CA GLN A 41 30.59 -0.15 0.85
C GLN A 41 29.83 1.03 1.47
N LEU A 42 30.32 2.26 1.30
CA LEU A 42 29.67 3.46 1.84
C LEU A 42 28.27 3.71 1.24
N VAL A 43 28.11 3.41 -0.04
CA VAL A 43 26.80 3.44 -0.70
C VAL A 43 25.87 2.38 -0.11
N GLY A 44 26.37 1.14 0.09
CA GLY A 44 25.61 0.05 0.71
C GLY A 44 25.23 0.30 2.18
N ASP A 45 26.06 1.04 2.92
CA ASP A 45 25.79 1.44 4.30
C ASP A 45 24.70 2.53 4.41
N ASN A 46 24.18 3.02 3.28
CA ASN A 46 23.05 3.96 3.17
C ASN A 46 23.22 5.23 4.02
N LEU A 47 24.39 5.86 3.93
CA LEU A 47 24.76 7.08 4.68
C LEU A 47 24.06 8.37 4.18
N GLY A 48 22.98 8.25 3.39
CA GLY A 48 22.26 9.41 2.85
C GLY A 48 23.11 10.24 1.88
N ILE A 49 23.79 9.59 0.93
CA ILE A 49 24.62 10.25 -0.07
C ILE A 49 23.74 10.92 -1.14
N ASP A 50 23.91 12.22 -1.31
CA ASP A 50 23.15 13.03 -2.27
C ASP A 50 23.85 13.19 -3.62
N LEU A 51 25.17 12.99 -3.68
CA LEU A 51 25.97 13.05 -4.89
C LEU A 51 27.28 12.26 -4.72
N ILE A 52 27.71 11.56 -5.76
CA ILE A 52 29.03 10.92 -5.83
C ILE A 52 29.90 11.64 -6.86
N LEU A 53 31.08 12.08 -6.43
CA LEU A 53 32.17 12.47 -7.32
C LEU A 53 33.11 11.27 -7.47
N LEU A 54 33.18 10.70 -8.67
CA LEU A 54 33.83 9.40 -8.89
C LEU A 54 34.96 9.51 -9.90
N ASP A 55 36.19 9.26 -9.47
CA ASP A 55 37.31 9.17 -10.40
C ASP A 55 37.23 7.92 -11.28
N ILE A 56 37.72 8.04 -12.53
CA ILE A 56 37.77 6.90 -13.46
C ILE A 56 38.85 5.90 -13.06
N HIS A 57 40.04 6.37 -12.68
CA HIS A 57 41.26 5.56 -12.57
C HIS A 57 41.69 5.42 -11.12
N MET A 58 41.24 4.34 -10.48
CA MET A 58 41.57 4.04 -9.09
C MET A 58 42.07 2.60 -8.95
N PRO A 59 42.90 2.30 -7.93
CA PRO A 59 43.34 0.93 -7.66
C PRO A 59 42.18 0.07 -7.15
N GLN A 60 42.35 -1.25 -7.25
CA GLN A 60 41.41 -2.30 -6.81
C GLN A 60 40.10 -2.39 -7.58
N MET A 61 39.35 -1.29 -7.66
CA MET A 61 38.09 -1.20 -8.40
C MET A 61 38.00 0.20 -9.01
N ASP A 62 37.90 0.25 -10.33
CA ASP A 62 37.86 1.49 -11.10
C ASP A 62 36.46 2.12 -11.14
N GLY A 63 36.36 3.36 -11.64
CA GLY A 63 35.09 4.08 -11.67
C GLY A 63 34.03 3.42 -12.56
N PHE A 64 34.41 2.70 -13.62
CA PHE A 64 33.45 1.98 -14.46
C PHE A 64 32.93 0.72 -13.77
N GLU A 65 33.78 0.01 -13.02
CA GLU A 65 33.37 -1.15 -12.21
C GLU A 65 32.41 -0.74 -11.08
N VAL A 66 32.63 0.43 -10.46
CA VAL A 66 31.68 1.03 -9.50
C VAL A 66 30.33 1.28 -10.16
N LEU A 67 30.31 1.91 -11.34
CA LEU A 67 29.07 2.16 -12.08
C LEU A 67 28.35 0.86 -12.48
N GLU A 68 29.09 -0.20 -12.85
CA GLU A 68 28.50 -1.50 -13.15
C GLU A 68 27.81 -2.09 -11.91
N MET A 69 28.45 -1.98 -10.74
CA MET A 69 27.88 -2.45 -9.48
C MET A 69 26.62 -1.65 -9.09
N MET A 70 26.67 -0.32 -9.24
CA MET A 70 25.52 0.55 -8.98
C MET A 70 24.35 0.32 -9.95
N ASN A 71 24.64 -0.06 -11.21
CA ASN A 71 23.61 -0.47 -12.16
C ASN A 71 22.97 -1.80 -11.76
N LYS A 72 23.77 -2.78 -11.32
CA LYS A 72 23.27 -4.08 -10.82
C LYS A 72 22.37 -3.90 -9.59
N SER A 73 22.69 -2.96 -8.70
CA SER A 73 21.89 -2.65 -7.51
C SER A 73 20.80 -1.59 -7.75
N GLN A 74 20.70 -1.04 -8.97
CA GLN A 74 19.81 0.06 -9.37
C GLN A 74 20.00 1.41 -8.64
N CYS A 75 21.02 1.53 -7.77
CA CYS A 75 21.31 2.75 -7.01
C CYS A 75 21.70 3.96 -7.88
N ILE A 76 22.16 3.72 -9.12
CA ILE A 76 22.54 4.77 -10.07
C ILE A 76 21.35 5.67 -10.46
N ASN A 77 20.12 5.16 -10.37
CA ASN A 77 18.92 5.95 -10.67
C ASN A 77 18.53 6.90 -9.54
N GLU A 78 19.08 6.69 -8.35
CA GLU A 78 18.65 7.33 -7.10
C GLU A 78 19.68 8.37 -6.62
N THR A 79 20.96 8.05 -6.78
CA THR A 79 22.08 8.93 -6.41
C THR A 79 22.83 9.38 -7.68
N PRO A 80 22.88 10.69 -7.96
CA PRO A 80 23.63 11.20 -9.10
C PRO A 80 25.12 10.92 -8.95
N VAL A 81 25.76 10.57 -10.06
CA VAL A 81 27.21 10.39 -10.15
C VAL A 81 27.77 11.39 -11.14
N ILE A 82 28.75 12.17 -10.69
CA ILE A 82 29.58 13.00 -11.55
C ILE A 82 30.97 12.35 -11.66
N MET A 83 31.33 11.93 -12.86
CA MET A 83 32.63 11.31 -13.11
C MET A 83 33.75 12.34 -13.19
N ILE A 84 34.89 12.05 -12.61
CA ILE A 84 36.10 12.87 -12.71
C ILE A 84 37.05 12.20 -13.71
N SER A 85 37.51 12.98 -14.69
CA SER A 85 38.42 12.50 -15.75
C SER A 85 39.66 13.39 -15.90
N SER A 86 40.82 12.77 -16.09
CA SER A 86 42.05 13.45 -16.55
C SER A 86 42.13 13.57 -18.08
N GLU A 87 41.30 12.83 -18.82
CA GLU A 87 41.34 12.77 -20.29
C GLU A 87 40.03 13.25 -20.92
N GLU A 88 40.12 14.00 -22.03
CA GLU A 88 38.96 14.42 -22.84
C GLU A 88 38.57 13.36 -23.90
N SER A 89 38.74 12.07 -23.57
CA SER A 89 38.40 11.00 -24.49
C SER A 89 36.88 10.90 -24.70
N VAL A 90 36.42 11.30 -25.89
CA VAL A 90 35.01 11.26 -26.30
C VAL A 90 34.41 9.85 -26.17
N THR A 91 35.20 8.80 -26.40
CA THR A 91 34.74 7.42 -26.29
C THR A 91 34.48 7.01 -24.85
N MET A 92 35.34 7.41 -23.90
CA MET A 92 35.14 7.14 -22.47
C MET A 92 33.96 7.93 -21.91
N MET A 93 33.84 9.21 -22.26
CA MET A 93 32.70 10.04 -21.85
C MET A 93 31.38 9.44 -22.34
N ARG A 94 31.32 9.00 -23.60
CA ARG A 94 30.13 8.33 -24.14
C ARG A 94 29.78 7.07 -23.35
N LYS A 95 30.76 6.20 -23.11
CA LYS A 95 30.56 4.98 -22.31
C LYS A 95 30.02 5.31 -20.92
N ALA A 96 30.54 6.34 -20.27
CA ALA A 96 30.10 6.72 -18.94
C ALA A 96 28.63 7.21 -18.93
N TYR A 97 28.22 8.04 -19.90
CA TYR A 97 26.82 8.43 -20.06
C TYR A 97 25.90 7.24 -20.38
N GLU A 98 26.34 6.30 -21.22
CA GLU A 98 25.59 5.05 -21.47
C GLU A 98 25.41 4.19 -20.21
N MET A 99 26.29 4.36 -19.21
CA MET A 99 26.19 3.69 -17.90
C MET A 99 25.40 4.49 -16.85
N GLY A 100 24.81 5.64 -17.22
CA GLY A 100 23.84 6.36 -16.39
C GLY A 100 24.40 7.46 -15.49
N ILE A 101 25.61 7.97 -15.74
CA ILE A 101 26.14 9.12 -14.99
C ILE A 101 25.33 10.39 -15.28
N THR A 102 25.31 11.32 -14.33
CA THR A 102 24.64 12.61 -14.49
C THR A 102 25.49 13.58 -15.30
N ASP A 103 26.78 13.66 -14.98
CA ASP A 103 27.70 14.58 -15.65
C ASP A 103 29.17 14.19 -15.44
N TYR A 104 30.10 14.96 -16.01
CA TYR A 104 31.53 14.77 -15.82
C TYR A 104 32.27 16.06 -15.43
N ILE A 105 33.40 15.95 -14.74
CA ILE A 105 34.33 17.04 -14.44
C ILE A 105 35.72 16.66 -14.98
N THR A 106 36.31 17.52 -15.82
CA THR A 106 37.70 17.37 -16.26
C THR A 106 38.68 17.98 -15.26
N ARG A 107 39.87 17.39 -15.20
CA ARG A 107 41.06 17.97 -14.57
C ARG A 107 41.82 18.84 -15.61
N PRO A 108 42.50 19.92 -15.19
CA PRO A 108 42.58 20.46 -13.83
C PRO A 108 41.24 21.06 -13.36
N PHE A 109 40.97 20.99 -12.05
CA PHE A 109 39.71 21.45 -11.48
C PHE A 109 39.56 22.98 -11.56
N ASP A 110 38.54 23.44 -12.28
CA ASP A 110 38.10 24.83 -12.22
C ASP A 110 37.07 25.02 -11.10
N THR A 111 37.36 25.93 -10.18
CA THR A 111 36.53 26.21 -9.01
C THR A 111 35.08 26.57 -9.36
N VAL A 112 34.87 27.33 -10.43
CA VAL A 112 33.53 27.78 -10.84
C VAL A 112 32.78 26.62 -11.48
N ILE A 113 33.43 25.85 -12.36
CA ILE A 113 32.81 24.71 -13.05
C ILE A 113 32.40 23.64 -12.04
N VAL A 114 33.29 23.24 -11.14
CA VAL A 114 33.01 22.20 -10.13
C VAL A 114 31.83 22.61 -9.25
N LYS A 115 31.88 23.83 -8.67
CA LYS A 115 30.77 24.36 -7.86
C LYS A 115 29.46 24.34 -8.62
N LYS A 116 29.45 24.82 -9.87
CA LYS A 116 28.21 24.97 -10.63
C LYS A 116 27.62 23.62 -11.05
N ARG A 117 28.46 22.65 -11.44
CA ARG A 117 28.01 21.29 -11.78
C ARG A 117 27.45 20.57 -10.56
N VAL A 118 28.17 20.60 -9.43
CA VAL A 118 27.70 20.00 -8.17
C VAL A 118 26.38 20.62 -7.73
N GLN A 119 26.30 21.95 -7.69
CA GLN A 119 25.09 22.65 -7.27
C GLN A 119 23.90 22.35 -8.19
N ASN A 120 24.06 22.45 -9.51
CA ASN A 120 22.98 22.20 -10.46
C ASN A 120 22.45 20.76 -10.37
N THR A 121 23.36 19.78 -10.21
CA THR A 121 22.99 18.37 -10.07
C THR A 121 22.22 18.13 -8.77
N LEU A 122 22.71 18.65 -7.66
CA LEU A 122 22.01 18.55 -6.37
C LEU A 122 20.63 19.22 -6.42
N ASP A 123 20.54 20.44 -6.97
CA ASP A 123 19.28 21.17 -7.11
C ASP A 123 18.28 20.40 -7.97
N LEU A 124 18.73 19.77 -9.07
CA LEU A 124 17.89 18.97 -9.95
C LEU A 124 17.28 17.78 -9.20
N TYR A 125 18.10 17.01 -8.48
CA TYR A 125 17.65 15.81 -7.76
C TYR A 125 16.80 16.15 -6.54
N VAL A 126 17.09 17.24 -5.83
CA VAL A 126 16.22 17.75 -4.76
C VAL A 126 14.84 18.14 -5.30
N ASN A 127 14.79 18.84 -6.43
CA ASN A 127 13.53 19.22 -7.06
C ASN A 127 12.75 18.00 -7.57
N GLN A 128 13.44 17.01 -8.16
CA GLN A 128 12.81 15.75 -8.59
C GLN A 128 12.21 14.98 -7.42
N LYS A 129 12.97 14.77 -6.33
CA LYS A 129 12.46 14.14 -5.10
C LYS A 129 11.27 14.90 -4.53
N ARG A 130 11.32 16.24 -4.51
CA ARG A 130 10.20 17.08 -4.05
C ARG A 130 8.95 16.90 -4.93
N LEU A 131 9.08 16.86 -6.25
CA LEU A 131 7.95 16.67 -7.16
C LEU A 131 7.30 15.30 -6.98
N ILE A 132 8.11 14.25 -6.85
CA ILE A 132 7.62 12.89 -6.58
C ILE A 132 6.80 12.88 -5.28
N ASN A 133 7.33 13.46 -4.21
CA ASN A 133 6.62 13.52 -2.92
C ASN A 133 5.29 14.28 -3.03
N VAL A 134 5.25 15.42 -3.73
CA VAL A 134 3.99 16.16 -3.94
C VAL A 134 2.96 15.34 -4.72
N VAL A 135 3.39 14.63 -5.77
CA VAL A 135 2.49 13.77 -6.56
C VAL A 135 1.96 12.62 -5.70
N VAL A 136 2.83 11.99 -4.92
CA VAL A 136 2.48 10.91 -3.99
C VAL A 136 1.45 11.40 -2.95
N ASP A 137 1.71 12.52 -2.29
CA ASP A 137 0.81 13.12 -1.31
C ASP A 137 -0.57 13.43 -1.93
N GLN A 138 -0.60 13.98 -3.14
CA GLN A 138 -1.85 14.29 -3.84
C GLN A 138 -2.64 13.05 -4.25
N VAL A 139 -1.97 12.00 -4.72
CA VAL A 139 -2.62 10.73 -5.07
C VAL A 139 -3.23 10.11 -3.80
N TYR A 140 -2.50 10.18 -2.68
CA TYR A 140 -2.95 9.70 -1.40
C TYR A 140 -4.19 10.45 -0.89
N GLU A 141 -4.12 11.78 -0.83
CA GLU A 141 -5.23 12.62 -0.38
C GLU A 141 -6.47 12.40 -1.23
N LYS A 142 -6.30 12.24 -2.55
CA LYS A 142 -7.40 11.95 -3.48
C LYS A 142 -8.00 10.56 -3.25
N ALA A 143 -7.19 9.54 -3.02
CA ALA A 143 -7.66 8.18 -2.72
C ALA A 143 -8.45 8.14 -1.40
N GLU A 144 -7.94 8.81 -0.36
CA GLU A 144 -8.60 8.87 0.93
C GLU A 144 -9.92 9.65 0.86
N ASN A 145 -9.93 10.81 0.21
CA ASN A 145 -11.16 11.58 0.00
C ASN A 145 -12.21 10.78 -0.79
N ASN A 146 -11.80 10.04 -1.81
CA ASN A 146 -12.70 9.17 -2.57
C ASN A 146 -13.30 8.07 -1.68
N ASN A 147 -12.50 7.45 -0.82
CA ASN A 147 -12.95 6.43 0.11
C ASN A 147 -13.95 6.98 1.15
N ILE A 148 -13.66 8.14 1.72
CA ILE A 148 -14.57 8.83 2.64
C ILE A 148 -15.89 9.15 1.94
N MET A 149 -15.86 9.64 0.70
CA MET A 149 -17.08 9.89 -0.08
C MET A 149 -17.89 8.62 -0.31
N ILE A 150 -17.24 7.50 -0.66
CA ILE A 150 -17.93 6.21 -0.82
C ILE A 150 -18.61 5.82 0.49
N ARG A 151 -17.92 5.89 1.63
CA ARG A 151 -18.52 5.56 2.95
C ARG A 151 -19.69 6.48 3.31
N ILE A 152 -19.63 7.76 2.96
CA ILE A 152 -20.77 8.68 3.15
C ILE A 152 -21.96 8.24 2.30
N LEU A 153 -21.73 7.92 1.01
CA LEU A 153 -22.78 7.40 0.13
C LEU A 153 -23.35 6.07 0.65
N SER A 154 -22.49 5.17 1.14
CA SER A 154 -22.91 3.91 1.75
C SER A 154 -23.80 4.12 2.96
N ASN A 155 -23.45 5.06 3.85
CA ASN A 155 -24.28 5.41 5.00
C ASN A 155 -25.64 5.97 4.56
N VAL A 156 -25.69 6.78 3.50
CA VAL A 156 -26.95 7.32 2.99
C VAL A 156 -27.83 6.20 2.43
N LEU A 157 -27.27 5.26 1.66
CA LEU A 157 -28.01 4.12 1.11
C LEU A 157 -28.46 3.14 2.21
N GLY A 158 -27.56 2.81 3.14
CA GLY A 158 -27.83 1.95 4.29
C GLY A 158 -28.82 2.55 5.29
N SER A 159 -29.03 3.87 5.30
CA SER A 159 -30.07 4.47 6.15
C SER A 159 -31.50 4.14 5.70
N ARG A 160 -31.68 3.70 4.44
CA ARG A 160 -33.00 3.38 3.86
C ARG A 160 -33.26 1.88 3.72
N ASN A 161 -32.21 1.07 3.72
CA ASN A 161 -32.28 -0.37 3.53
C ASN A 161 -31.69 -1.08 4.75
N SER A 162 -32.11 -2.32 5.02
CA SER A 162 -31.47 -3.15 6.05
C SER A 162 -30.06 -3.65 5.69
N GLU A 163 -29.56 -3.31 4.49
CA GLU A 163 -28.20 -3.63 4.07
C GLU A 163 -27.18 -2.76 4.83
N SER A 164 -26.18 -3.40 5.43
CA SER A 164 -25.16 -2.74 6.24
C SER A 164 -24.25 -1.84 5.40
N CYS A 165 -23.65 -0.84 6.02
CA CYS A 165 -22.60 -0.02 5.40
C CYS A 165 -21.41 -0.88 4.89
N GLU A 166 -21.23 -2.06 5.48
CA GLU A 166 -20.21 -3.06 5.19
C GLU A 166 -20.41 -3.69 3.79
N HIS A 167 -21.66 -3.85 3.34
CA HIS A 167 -22.00 -4.41 2.02
C HIS A 167 -21.26 -3.70 0.88
N ILE A 168 -21.33 -2.36 0.79
CA ILE A 168 -20.69 -1.63 -0.31
C ILE A 168 -19.16 -1.76 -0.28
N LEU A 169 -18.56 -1.88 0.91
CA LEU A 169 -17.13 -2.09 1.06
C LEU A 169 -16.71 -3.50 0.65
N HIS A 170 -17.51 -4.51 1.00
CA HIS A 170 -17.33 -5.90 0.56
C HIS A 170 -17.42 -6.00 -0.96
N ILE A 171 -18.45 -5.42 -1.58
CA ILE A 171 -18.64 -5.40 -3.03
C ILE A 171 -17.41 -4.77 -3.70
N LYS A 172 -16.93 -3.64 -3.20
CA LYS A 172 -15.72 -2.97 -3.75
C LYS A 172 -14.51 -3.90 -3.71
N THR A 173 -14.21 -4.46 -2.54
CA THR A 173 -13.03 -5.30 -2.32
C THR A 173 -13.10 -6.60 -3.13
N ALA A 174 -14.25 -7.27 -3.13
CA ALA A 174 -14.47 -8.50 -3.87
C ALA A 174 -14.44 -8.26 -5.39
N THR A 175 -14.96 -7.12 -5.87
CA THR A 175 -14.86 -6.70 -7.28
C THR A 175 -13.41 -6.56 -7.70
N GLU A 176 -12.58 -5.87 -6.90
CA GLU A 176 -11.15 -5.73 -7.21
C GLU A 176 -10.43 -7.08 -7.26
N LEU A 177 -10.67 -7.95 -6.27
CA LEU A 177 -10.08 -9.30 -6.24
C LEU A 177 -10.46 -10.10 -7.49
N MET A 178 -11.74 -10.07 -7.88
CA MET A 178 -12.23 -10.77 -9.06
C MET A 178 -11.59 -10.24 -10.34
N LEU A 179 -11.49 -8.92 -10.52
CA LEU A 179 -10.87 -8.30 -11.69
C LEU A 179 -9.37 -8.61 -11.79
N ARG A 180 -8.64 -8.51 -10.68
CA ARG A 180 -7.22 -8.89 -10.61
C ARG A 180 -7.03 -10.37 -10.94
N LYS A 181 -7.91 -11.23 -10.45
CA LYS A 181 -7.85 -12.67 -10.77
C LYS A 181 -8.18 -12.93 -12.23
N LEU A 182 -9.16 -12.23 -12.79
CA LEU A 182 -9.57 -12.36 -14.20
C LEU A 182 -8.40 -12.14 -15.15
N ILE A 183 -7.66 -11.03 -14.99
CA ILE A 183 -6.51 -10.72 -15.86
C ILE A 183 -5.35 -11.71 -15.72
N THR A 184 -5.27 -12.46 -14.60
CA THR A 184 -4.24 -13.51 -14.45
C THR A 184 -4.63 -14.83 -15.07
N ILE A 185 -5.93 -15.10 -15.25
CA ILE A 185 -6.45 -16.39 -15.71
C ILE A 185 -6.81 -16.36 -17.21
N SER A 186 -7.09 -15.19 -17.77
CA SER A 186 -7.58 -15.06 -19.15
C SER A 186 -7.12 -13.77 -19.81
N ASP A 187 -6.66 -13.88 -21.06
CA ASP A 187 -6.37 -12.76 -21.95
C ASP A 187 -7.63 -12.27 -22.71
N ALA A 188 -8.79 -12.87 -22.46
CA ALA A 188 -10.04 -12.50 -23.16
C ALA A 188 -10.47 -11.05 -22.87
N TYR A 189 -10.09 -10.52 -21.70
CA TYR A 189 -10.40 -9.15 -21.28
C TYR A 189 -9.10 -8.39 -21.00
N HIS A 190 -8.85 -7.35 -21.79
CA HIS A 190 -7.67 -6.50 -21.64
C HIS A 190 -8.00 -5.33 -20.71
N LEU A 191 -7.81 -5.54 -19.40
CA LEU A 191 -8.03 -4.50 -18.39
C LEU A 191 -6.70 -3.95 -17.90
N THR A 192 -6.57 -2.63 -17.90
CA THR A 192 -5.45 -1.92 -17.27
C THR A 192 -5.70 -1.72 -15.77
N GLU A 193 -4.68 -1.38 -14.99
CA GLU A 193 -4.86 -0.99 -13.58
C GLU A 193 -5.84 0.20 -13.42
N ALA A 194 -5.89 1.10 -14.42
CA ALA A 194 -6.84 2.19 -14.43
C ALA A 194 -8.28 1.68 -14.60
N ASP A 195 -8.51 0.68 -15.45
CA ASP A 195 -9.83 0.07 -15.65
C ASP A 195 -10.28 -0.69 -14.39
N ILE A 196 -9.36 -1.42 -13.73
CA ILE A 196 -9.65 -2.10 -12.47
C ILE A 196 -10.08 -1.08 -11.40
N ALA A 197 -9.28 -0.03 -11.19
CA ALA A 197 -9.61 1.01 -10.22
C ALA A 197 -10.95 1.72 -10.55
N LEU A 198 -11.23 1.91 -11.84
CA LEU A 198 -12.48 2.50 -12.32
C LEU A 198 -13.70 1.64 -11.98
N ILE A 199 -13.68 0.35 -12.36
CA ILE A 199 -14.78 -0.59 -12.11
C ILE A 199 -14.99 -0.80 -10.61
N THR A 200 -13.90 -0.95 -9.86
CA THR A 200 -13.94 -1.07 -8.39
C THR A 200 -14.57 0.17 -7.74
N THR A 201 -14.28 1.37 -8.23
CA THR A 201 -14.91 2.60 -7.71
C THR A 201 -16.38 2.68 -8.10
N ALA A 202 -16.71 2.32 -9.35
CA ALA A 202 -18.06 2.37 -9.88
C ALA A 202 -19.00 1.33 -9.26
N SER A 203 -18.48 0.17 -8.81
CA SER A 203 -19.28 -0.89 -8.19
C SER A 203 -19.99 -0.44 -6.92
N SER A 204 -19.45 0.54 -6.20
CA SER A 204 -20.09 1.11 -5.00
C SER A 204 -21.43 1.80 -5.28
N LEU A 205 -21.75 2.08 -6.55
CA LEU A 205 -22.98 2.76 -6.96
C LEU A 205 -24.06 1.82 -7.50
N HIS A 206 -23.78 0.51 -7.63
CA HIS A 206 -24.67 -0.45 -8.31
C HIS A 206 -26.13 -0.36 -7.84
N ASP A 207 -26.32 -0.14 -6.54
CA ASP A 207 -27.61 -0.12 -5.88
C ASP A 207 -28.17 1.27 -5.55
N ILE A 208 -27.59 2.34 -6.11
CA ILE A 208 -28.06 3.72 -5.84
C ILE A 208 -29.55 3.91 -6.18
N GLY A 209 -30.07 3.13 -7.12
CA GLY A 209 -31.48 3.14 -7.51
C GLY A 209 -32.45 2.69 -6.42
N LYS A 210 -32.00 1.95 -5.39
CA LYS A 210 -32.83 1.54 -4.24
C LYS A 210 -33.43 2.75 -3.51
N ILE A 211 -32.82 3.94 -3.62
CA ILE A 211 -33.38 5.20 -3.10
C ILE A 211 -34.72 5.58 -3.73
N ARG A 212 -35.10 5.03 -4.89
CA ARG A 212 -36.39 5.30 -5.52
C ARG A 212 -37.41 4.16 -5.30
N ILE A 213 -37.04 3.11 -4.58
CA ILE A 213 -37.94 2.00 -4.23
C ILE A 213 -38.79 2.37 -3.01
N PRO A 214 -40.11 2.05 -3.00
CA PRO A 214 -40.97 2.24 -1.83
C PRO A 214 -40.45 1.50 -0.59
N GLU A 215 -40.53 2.14 0.57
CA GLU A 215 -39.95 1.63 1.82
C GLU A 215 -40.61 0.32 2.26
N GLU A 216 -41.91 0.16 2.01
CA GLU A 216 -42.69 -1.03 2.35
C GLU A 216 -42.26 -2.26 1.54
N ILE A 217 -41.71 -2.04 0.33
CA ILE A 217 -41.17 -3.10 -0.53
C ILE A 217 -39.70 -3.35 -0.16
N LEU A 218 -38.92 -2.28 0.01
CA LEU A 218 -37.49 -2.37 0.32
C LEU A 218 -37.22 -3.10 1.64
N ASN A 219 -38.00 -2.79 2.69
CA ASN A 219 -37.80 -3.30 4.04
C ASN A 219 -38.82 -4.39 4.44
N LYS A 220 -39.47 -5.05 3.47
CA LYS A 220 -40.49 -6.07 3.76
C LYS A 220 -39.88 -7.25 4.54
N PRO A 221 -40.38 -7.60 5.75
CA PRO A 221 -39.89 -8.74 6.52
C PRO A 221 -40.49 -10.05 5.98
N GLY A 222 -40.10 -10.45 4.77
CA GLY A 222 -40.56 -11.67 4.12
C GLY A 222 -40.32 -11.68 2.61
N LYS A 223 -40.81 -12.73 1.94
CA LYS A 223 -40.72 -12.82 0.47
C LYS A 223 -41.61 -11.75 -0.18
N LEU A 224 -41.07 -11.11 -1.23
CA LEU A 224 -41.83 -10.23 -2.10
C LEU A 224 -42.84 -11.03 -2.94
N SER A 225 -44.01 -10.46 -3.20
CA SER A 225 -44.92 -10.96 -4.24
C SER A 225 -44.32 -10.72 -5.63
N ASP A 226 -44.89 -11.34 -6.67
CA ASP A 226 -44.41 -11.15 -8.04
C ASP A 226 -44.53 -9.68 -8.50
N GLU A 227 -45.57 -8.96 -8.06
CA GLU A 227 -45.78 -7.54 -8.31
C GLU A 227 -44.75 -6.67 -7.56
N GLU A 228 -44.52 -6.96 -6.29
CA GLU A 228 -43.52 -6.24 -5.49
C GLU A 228 -42.11 -6.50 -6.01
N PHE A 229 -41.81 -7.72 -6.44
CA PHE A 229 -40.53 -8.07 -7.06
C PHE A 229 -40.35 -7.37 -8.41
N LYS A 230 -41.41 -7.22 -9.21
CA LYS A 230 -41.35 -6.38 -10.43
C LYS A 230 -40.97 -4.94 -10.11
N ILE A 231 -41.51 -4.37 -9.03
CA ILE A 231 -41.14 -3.02 -8.58
C ILE A 231 -39.69 -3.01 -8.09
N MET A 232 -39.27 -3.98 -7.27
CA MET A 232 -37.89 -4.07 -6.79
C MET A 232 -36.87 -4.11 -7.93
N LYS A 233 -37.13 -4.88 -9.00
CA LYS A 233 -36.24 -4.97 -10.17
C LYS A 233 -35.97 -3.63 -10.86
N THR A 234 -36.88 -2.65 -10.71
CA THR A 234 -36.71 -1.32 -11.31
C THR A 234 -35.56 -0.52 -10.71
N HIS A 235 -34.98 -0.90 -9.55
CA HIS A 235 -33.86 -0.16 -8.97
C HIS A 235 -32.67 -0.09 -9.95
N SER A 236 -32.42 -1.13 -10.75
CA SER A 236 -31.39 -1.14 -11.79
C SER A 236 -31.59 0.01 -12.80
N GLU A 237 -32.81 0.13 -13.32
CA GLU A 237 -33.22 1.18 -14.25
C GLU A 237 -33.20 2.57 -13.62
N LEU A 238 -33.67 2.66 -12.38
CA LEU A 238 -33.75 3.90 -11.62
C LEU A 238 -32.35 4.40 -11.26
N GLY A 239 -31.42 3.53 -10.90
CA GLY A 239 -30.01 3.85 -10.65
C GLY A 239 -29.33 4.38 -11.91
N ALA A 240 -29.52 3.68 -13.02
CA ALA A 240 -29.04 4.12 -14.33
C ALA A 240 -29.62 5.50 -14.74
N SER A 241 -30.91 5.74 -14.48
CA SER A 241 -31.54 7.06 -14.68
C SER A 241 -30.92 8.13 -13.77
N ILE A 242 -30.69 7.84 -12.49
CA ILE A 242 -30.05 8.78 -11.55
C ILE A 242 -28.69 9.24 -12.10
N ILE A 243 -27.85 8.31 -12.57
CA ILE A 243 -26.53 8.65 -13.14
C ILE A 243 -26.65 9.52 -14.39
N ARG A 244 -27.60 9.22 -15.29
CA ARG A 244 -27.83 10.02 -16.51
C ARG A 244 -28.41 11.40 -16.24
N ASP A 245 -29.24 11.54 -15.21
CA ASP A 245 -29.88 12.79 -14.83
C ASP A 245 -28.87 13.76 -14.17
N MET A 246 -27.75 13.25 -13.65
CA MET A 246 -26.68 14.08 -13.10
C MET A 246 -25.99 14.88 -14.22
N ARG A 247 -25.66 16.15 -13.95
CA ARG A 247 -24.99 17.07 -14.89
C ARG A 247 -23.49 16.78 -15.06
N PHE A 248 -23.14 15.51 -15.25
CA PHE A 248 -21.78 15.08 -15.55
C PHE A 248 -21.60 14.83 -17.06
N PRO A 249 -20.37 14.94 -17.59
CA PRO A 249 -20.08 14.50 -18.95
C PRO A 249 -20.37 13.00 -19.08
N GLN A 250 -21.35 12.62 -19.91
CA GLN A 250 -21.82 11.24 -20.02
C GLN A 250 -20.77 10.30 -20.64
N ASN A 251 -19.81 10.86 -21.37
CA ASN A 251 -18.66 10.15 -21.92
C ASN A 251 -17.49 10.05 -20.92
N HIS A 252 -17.62 10.59 -19.70
CA HIS A 252 -16.59 10.40 -18.68
C HIS A 252 -16.56 8.92 -18.28
N PRO A 253 -15.39 8.24 -18.29
CA PRO A 253 -15.31 6.80 -18.07
C PRO A 253 -16.03 6.32 -16.80
N LEU A 254 -15.84 7.03 -15.68
CA LEU A 254 -16.49 6.67 -14.40
C LEU A 254 -18.02 6.74 -14.47
N VAL A 255 -18.56 7.75 -15.16
CA VAL A 255 -20.02 7.95 -15.28
C VAL A 255 -20.60 6.84 -16.16
N HIS A 256 -19.93 6.52 -17.26
CA HIS A 256 -20.34 5.45 -18.15
C HIS A 256 -20.29 4.09 -17.46
N THR A 257 -19.18 3.73 -16.81
CA THR A 257 -19.05 2.45 -16.09
C THR A 257 -20.01 2.34 -14.92
N ALA A 258 -20.23 3.41 -14.16
CA ALA A 258 -21.23 3.41 -13.09
C ALA A 258 -22.66 3.21 -13.63
N TRP A 259 -22.97 3.83 -14.77
CA TRP A 259 -24.25 3.65 -15.45
C TRP A 259 -24.45 2.19 -15.91
N GLU A 260 -23.44 1.59 -16.55
CA GLU A 260 -23.48 0.18 -16.98
C GLU A 260 -23.72 -0.76 -15.82
N ILE A 261 -22.96 -0.59 -14.72
CA ILE A 261 -23.10 -1.42 -13.53
C ILE A 261 -24.51 -1.25 -12.94
N CYS A 262 -25.00 -0.02 -12.74
CA CYS A 262 -26.35 0.21 -12.22
C CYS A 262 -27.41 -0.48 -13.10
N ARG A 263 -27.29 -0.32 -14.42
CA ARG A 263 -28.26 -0.86 -15.37
C ARG A 263 -28.22 -2.37 -15.43
N TRP A 264 -27.05 -3.00 -15.42
CA TRP A 264 -26.88 -4.38 -15.88
C TRP A 264 -26.26 -5.36 -14.88
N HIS A 265 -25.97 -4.98 -13.63
CA HIS A 265 -25.43 -5.93 -12.64
C HIS A 265 -26.39 -7.09 -12.29
N HIS A 266 -27.66 -7.02 -12.71
CA HIS A 266 -28.62 -8.12 -12.59
C HIS A 266 -28.92 -8.85 -13.92
N GLU A 267 -28.20 -8.51 -14.98
CA GLU A 267 -28.22 -9.34 -16.19
C GLU A 267 -27.55 -10.68 -15.93
N ARG A 268 -28.02 -11.71 -16.63
CA ARG A 268 -27.52 -13.08 -16.48
C ARG A 268 -26.92 -13.56 -17.78
N TRP A 269 -25.85 -14.34 -17.69
CA TRP A 269 -25.12 -14.82 -18.87
C TRP A 269 -26.01 -15.58 -19.88
N ASP A 270 -27.08 -16.20 -19.39
CA ASP A 270 -28.07 -16.93 -20.19
C ASP A 270 -29.14 -16.06 -20.87
N GLY A 271 -29.20 -14.75 -20.57
CA GLY A 271 -30.24 -13.83 -21.00
C GLY A 271 -31.50 -13.84 -20.11
N GLY A 272 -31.49 -14.60 -19.00
CA GLY A 272 -32.61 -14.68 -18.06
C GLY A 272 -32.64 -13.56 -17.01
N GLY A 273 -31.76 -12.56 -17.15
CA GLY A 273 -31.62 -11.44 -16.24
C GLY A 273 -32.59 -10.29 -16.54
N TYR A 274 -32.32 -9.13 -15.93
CA TYR A 274 -33.07 -7.90 -16.12
C TYR A 274 -32.12 -6.71 -16.00
N PRO A 275 -32.49 -5.53 -16.52
CA PRO A 275 -33.77 -5.14 -17.12
C PRO A 275 -33.92 -5.39 -18.63
N ASP A 276 -32.82 -5.56 -19.36
CA ASP A 276 -32.80 -5.59 -20.83
C ASP A 276 -32.69 -7.01 -21.41
N GLY A 277 -32.31 -8.01 -20.61
CA GLY A 277 -32.23 -9.41 -21.03
C GLY A 277 -31.02 -9.71 -21.91
N LEU A 278 -29.91 -9.00 -21.63
CA LEU A 278 -28.64 -9.14 -22.36
C LEU A 278 -28.05 -10.53 -22.17
N LYS A 279 -27.37 -11.07 -23.20
CA LYS A 279 -26.83 -12.42 -23.17
C LYS A 279 -25.32 -12.45 -23.45
N GLY A 280 -24.60 -13.26 -22.66
CA GLY A 280 -23.16 -13.45 -22.85
C GLY A 280 -22.37 -12.15 -22.80
N GLU A 281 -21.55 -11.91 -23.82
CA GLU A 281 -20.68 -10.74 -23.95
C GLU A 281 -21.41 -9.44 -24.27
N GLU A 282 -22.74 -9.46 -24.46
CA GLU A 282 -23.54 -8.23 -24.53
C GLU A 282 -23.55 -7.50 -23.18
N ILE A 283 -23.36 -8.24 -22.09
CA ILE A 283 -23.23 -7.69 -20.74
C ILE A 283 -21.79 -7.19 -20.59
N PRO A 284 -21.53 -5.92 -20.24
CA PRO A 284 -20.15 -5.45 -20.07
C PRO A 284 -19.49 -6.15 -18.89
N ILE A 285 -18.17 -6.38 -18.98
CA ILE A 285 -17.41 -7.12 -17.97
C ILE A 285 -17.52 -6.49 -16.58
N SER A 286 -17.66 -5.16 -16.51
CA SER A 286 -17.93 -4.40 -15.28
C SER A 286 -19.18 -4.90 -14.56
N ALA A 287 -20.30 -5.03 -15.28
CA ALA A 287 -21.56 -5.52 -14.76
C ALA A 287 -21.51 -7.03 -14.45
N GLN A 288 -20.86 -7.84 -15.29
CA GLN A 288 -20.72 -9.28 -15.05
C GLN A 288 -19.98 -9.58 -13.74
N VAL A 289 -18.88 -8.86 -13.46
CA VAL A 289 -18.10 -9.05 -12.24
C VAL A 289 -18.88 -8.60 -11.01
N VAL A 290 -19.52 -7.43 -11.08
CA VAL A 290 -20.33 -6.94 -9.95
C VAL A 290 -21.52 -7.88 -9.69
N SER A 291 -22.13 -8.46 -10.72
CA SER A 291 -23.24 -9.40 -10.59
C SER A 291 -22.91 -10.61 -9.72
N ILE A 292 -21.81 -11.31 -10.02
CA ILE A 292 -21.41 -12.50 -9.26
C ILE A 292 -20.98 -12.15 -7.83
N VAL A 293 -20.36 -10.98 -7.65
CA VAL A 293 -19.94 -10.46 -6.35
C VAL A 293 -21.15 -10.09 -5.47
N ASP A 294 -22.13 -9.39 -6.03
CA ASP A 294 -23.37 -9.03 -5.34
C ASP A 294 -24.18 -10.27 -4.94
N VAL A 295 -24.27 -11.27 -5.82
CA VAL A 295 -24.94 -12.53 -5.49
C VAL A 295 -24.22 -13.27 -4.36
N TYR A 296 -22.89 -13.30 -4.36
CA TYR A 296 -22.14 -13.91 -3.26
C TYR A 296 -22.42 -13.19 -1.94
N ASP A 297 -22.26 -11.86 -1.91
CA ASP A 297 -22.47 -11.06 -0.71
C ASP A 297 -23.92 -11.20 -0.19
N ALA A 298 -24.91 -11.15 -1.09
CA ALA A 298 -26.31 -11.36 -0.75
C ALA A 298 -26.63 -12.75 -0.16
N LEU A 299 -25.86 -13.79 -0.48
CA LEU A 299 -26.02 -15.12 0.09
C LEU A 299 -25.42 -15.21 1.49
N THR A 300 -24.33 -14.48 1.72
CA THR A 300 -23.48 -14.61 2.91
C THR A 300 -23.72 -13.54 3.96
N SER A 301 -24.46 -12.49 3.65
CA SER A 301 -24.86 -11.46 4.61
C SER A 301 -26.24 -11.73 5.23
N GLU A 302 -26.42 -11.33 6.48
CA GLU A 302 -27.72 -11.40 7.16
C GLU A 302 -28.68 -10.34 6.61
N ARG A 303 -29.95 -10.72 6.37
CA ARG A 303 -31.00 -9.82 5.90
C ARG A 303 -32.25 -9.97 6.77
N CYS A 304 -33.11 -8.95 6.78
CA CYS A 304 -34.34 -8.92 7.59
C CYS A 304 -35.28 -10.13 7.40
N TYR A 305 -35.17 -10.85 6.28
CA TYR A 305 -35.98 -12.02 5.94
C TYR A 305 -35.20 -13.34 5.83
N LYS A 306 -33.86 -13.35 5.97
CA LYS A 306 -33.03 -14.52 5.70
C LYS A 306 -31.72 -14.52 6.52
N LYS A 307 -31.41 -15.66 7.13
CA LYS A 307 -30.10 -15.91 7.74
C LYS A 307 -29.02 -16.08 6.67
N ALA A 308 -27.83 -15.56 6.94
CA ALA A 308 -26.64 -15.79 6.12
C ALA A 308 -26.39 -17.29 5.90
N PHE A 309 -26.02 -17.66 4.67
CA PHE A 309 -25.41 -18.96 4.40
C PHE A 309 -23.92 -18.92 4.77
N ASP A 310 -23.36 -20.06 5.16
CA ASP A 310 -21.91 -20.18 5.30
C ASP A 310 -21.22 -20.12 3.93
N HIS A 311 -19.92 -19.82 3.95
CA HIS A 311 -19.08 -19.66 2.76
C HIS A 311 -19.22 -20.83 1.78
N ASP A 312 -19.09 -22.06 2.26
CA ASP A 312 -19.06 -23.25 1.41
C ASP A 312 -20.43 -23.47 0.76
N THR A 313 -21.52 -23.26 1.50
CA THR A 313 -22.87 -23.32 0.97
C THR A 313 -23.10 -22.27 -0.12
N ALA A 314 -22.71 -21.01 0.12
CA ALA A 314 -22.87 -19.94 -0.87
C ALA A 314 -22.07 -20.21 -2.16
N MET A 315 -20.83 -20.66 -2.02
CA MET A 315 -19.98 -21.05 -3.15
C MET A 315 -20.62 -22.18 -3.98
N ASN A 316 -21.11 -23.23 -3.33
CA ASN A 316 -21.76 -24.35 -4.02
C ASN A 316 -23.04 -23.89 -4.74
N MET A 317 -23.87 -23.06 -4.12
CA MET A 317 -25.09 -22.53 -4.76
C MET A 317 -24.79 -21.75 -6.05
N ILE A 318 -23.71 -20.95 -6.06
CA ILE A 318 -23.29 -20.19 -7.24
C ILE A 318 -22.72 -21.13 -8.31
N LEU A 319 -21.81 -22.03 -7.92
CA LEU A 319 -21.13 -22.95 -8.84
C LEU A 319 -22.07 -23.98 -9.48
N ASP A 320 -23.10 -24.42 -8.75
CA ASP A 320 -24.14 -25.34 -9.24
C ASP A 320 -25.23 -24.63 -10.07
N GLY A 321 -25.15 -23.31 -10.21
CA GLY A 321 -26.06 -22.50 -11.03
C GLY A 321 -27.43 -22.24 -10.38
N GLN A 322 -27.59 -22.46 -9.07
CA GLN A 322 -28.84 -22.19 -8.35
C GLN A 322 -29.18 -20.70 -8.31
N CYS A 323 -28.15 -19.84 -8.39
CA CYS A 323 -28.28 -18.39 -8.43
C CYS A 323 -28.35 -17.82 -9.85
N GLY A 324 -28.34 -18.70 -10.86
CA GLY A 324 -28.32 -18.33 -12.27
C GLY A 324 -27.01 -18.63 -12.97
N GLN A 325 -26.94 -18.27 -14.25
CA GLN A 325 -25.75 -18.50 -15.07
C GLN A 325 -24.87 -17.25 -15.08
N PHE A 326 -23.60 -17.45 -14.72
CA PHE A 326 -22.54 -16.47 -14.81
C PHE A 326 -21.55 -16.87 -15.90
N ASN A 327 -20.71 -15.91 -16.29
CA ASN A 327 -19.59 -16.17 -17.18
C ASN A 327 -18.71 -17.31 -16.60
N PRO A 328 -18.44 -18.39 -17.37
CA PRO A 328 -17.61 -19.51 -16.91
C PRO A 328 -16.22 -19.12 -16.43
N ILE A 329 -15.62 -18.06 -17.00
CA ILE A 329 -14.30 -17.56 -16.58
C ILE A 329 -14.40 -16.94 -15.19
N LEU A 330 -15.48 -16.19 -14.91
CA LEU A 330 -15.71 -15.59 -13.59
C LEU A 330 -16.01 -16.64 -12.52
N LEU A 331 -16.75 -17.71 -12.86
CA LEU A 331 -16.93 -18.85 -11.95
C LEU A 331 -15.60 -19.51 -11.57
N LYS A 332 -14.68 -19.63 -12.54
CA LYS A 332 -13.31 -20.11 -12.28
C LYS A 332 -12.54 -19.16 -11.36
N CYS A 333 -12.63 -17.85 -11.61
CA CYS A 333 -12.00 -16.84 -10.75
C CYS A 333 -12.51 -16.94 -9.31
N LEU A 334 -13.83 -16.97 -9.12
CA LEU A 334 -14.47 -17.10 -7.81
C LEU A 334 -13.99 -18.37 -7.09
N LYS A 335 -13.96 -19.50 -7.79
CA LYS A 335 -13.47 -20.77 -7.23
C LYS A 335 -12.03 -20.70 -6.74
N GLU A 336 -11.13 -20.07 -7.50
CA GLU A 336 -9.73 -19.88 -7.10
C GLU A 336 -9.57 -18.83 -5.97
N LEU A 337 -10.56 -17.95 -5.80
CA LEU A 337 -10.62 -16.95 -4.73
C LEU A 337 -11.43 -17.38 -3.50
N SER A 338 -11.85 -18.65 -3.42
CA SER A 338 -12.64 -19.17 -2.29
C SER A 338 -12.03 -18.82 -0.93
N LEU A 339 -10.73 -19.06 -0.73
CA LEU A 339 -10.08 -18.76 0.56
C LEU A 339 -10.03 -17.24 0.87
N PRO A 340 -9.62 -16.34 -0.05
CA PRO A 340 -9.80 -14.90 0.13
C PRO A 340 -11.23 -14.47 0.49
N PHE A 341 -12.24 -14.99 -0.22
CA PHE A 341 -13.66 -14.67 0.00
C PHE A 341 -14.17 -15.18 1.36
N SER A 342 -13.73 -16.37 1.79
CA SER A 342 -14.03 -16.91 3.12
C SER A 342 -13.45 -16.04 4.23
N LYS A 343 -12.21 -15.55 4.05
CA LYS A 343 -11.56 -14.66 5.01
C LYS A 343 -12.30 -13.33 5.14
N MET A 344 -12.77 -12.76 4.03
CA MET A 344 -13.60 -11.54 4.06
C MET A 344 -14.82 -11.71 4.96
N LEU A 345 -15.54 -12.85 4.87
CA LEU A 345 -16.72 -13.13 5.71
C LEU A 345 -16.40 -13.36 7.19
N SER A 346 -15.29 -14.03 7.50
CA SER A 346 -14.89 -14.25 8.89
C SER A 346 -14.50 -12.95 9.63
N THR A 347 -14.48 -11.82 8.91
CA THR A 347 -14.16 -10.49 9.43
C THR A 347 -15.42 -9.67 9.78
N GLU A 348 -16.63 -10.25 9.67
CA GLU A 348 -17.89 -9.68 10.21
C GLU A 348 -17.80 -9.60 11.75
N MET A 349 -17.12 -8.57 12.25
CA MET A 349 -17.25 -7.93 13.57
C MET A 349 -16.14 -6.88 13.83
N ASP A 350 -15.29 -6.54 12.86
CA ASP A 350 -14.21 -5.57 13.12
C ASP A 350 -13.82 -4.78 11.85
N ASP A 351 -14.79 -4.17 11.18
CA ASP A 351 -14.63 -3.50 9.87
C ASP A 351 -13.82 -2.18 9.89
N ASN A 352 -13.29 -1.80 11.04
CA ASN A 352 -12.20 -0.82 11.14
C ASN A 352 -10.81 -1.47 11.02
N LYS A 353 -10.68 -2.77 11.30
CA LYS A 353 -9.41 -3.49 11.54
C LYS A 353 -8.62 -3.76 10.26
N TYR A 354 -9.26 -4.34 9.24
CA TYR A 354 -8.59 -4.66 7.96
C TYR A 354 -8.38 -3.40 7.10
N TYR A 355 -9.31 -2.46 7.19
CA TYR A 355 -9.31 -1.23 6.42
C TYR A 355 -8.30 -0.20 6.97
N HIS A 356 -8.21 -0.02 8.30
CA HIS A 356 -7.12 0.77 8.89
C HIS A 356 -5.77 0.07 8.78
N GLU A 357 -5.69 -1.25 8.69
CA GLU A 357 -4.43 -1.91 8.37
C GLU A 357 -4.04 -1.65 6.92
N VAL A 358 -4.85 -1.98 5.91
CA VAL A 358 -4.50 -1.74 4.49
C VAL A 358 -4.27 -0.24 4.19
N GLN A 359 -5.02 0.64 4.86
CA GLN A 359 -4.85 2.07 4.69
C GLN A 359 -3.72 2.64 5.55
N SER A 360 -3.47 2.16 6.77
CA SER A 360 -2.24 2.53 7.50
C SER A 360 -1.01 1.97 6.80
N LEU A 361 -1.08 0.80 6.16
CA LEU A 361 -0.05 0.18 5.31
C LEU A 361 0.22 1.04 4.06
N SER A 362 -0.83 1.53 3.40
CA SER A 362 -0.69 2.50 2.31
C SER A 362 -0.13 3.84 2.83
N ASN A 363 -0.49 4.26 4.04
CA ASN A 363 0.01 5.49 4.66
C ASN A 363 1.45 5.32 5.15
N GLU A 364 1.86 4.14 5.57
CA GLU A 364 3.21 3.80 6.04
C GLU A 364 4.16 3.77 4.83
N ILE A 365 3.72 3.25 3.68
CA ILE A 365 4.41 3.35 2.38
C ILE A 365 4.61 4.81 1.91
N LEU A 366 3.65 5.69 2.21
CA LEU A 366 3.57 7.04 1.63
C LEU A 366 4.00 8.16 2.60
N SER A 367 3.98 7.93 3.92
CA SER A 367 4.36 8.90 4.97
C SER A 367 5.82 8.81 5.40
N ASP A 368 6.52 7.74 5.02
CA ASP A 368 7.96 7.71 5.13
C ASP A 368 8.50 8.79 4.17
N ARG A 369 8.99 9.90 4.74
CA ARG A 369 9.54 11.05 4.01
C ARG A 369 10.84 10.71 3.25
N SER A 370 11.08 9.43 3.01
CA SER A 370 12.19 8.84 2.30
C SER A 370 11.70 7.98 1.13
N LEU A 371 10.86 8.53 0.25
CA LEU A 371 10.76 7.99 -1.11
C LEU A 371 11.92 8.53 -1.96
N PRO A 372 12.96 7.71 -2.18
CA PRO A 372 13.57 7.70 -3.50
C PRO A 372 13.78 6.31 -4.14
N ASN A 373 13.48 5.17 -3.49
CA ASN A 373 14.10 3.90 -3.93
C ASN A 373 13.14 2.79 -4.40
N LEU A 374 13.41 2.17 -5.56
CA LEU A 374 12.59 1.05 -6.10
C LEU A 374 12.71 -0.21 -5.22
N ASN A 375 13.87 -0.43 -4.60
CA ASN A 375 14.09 -1.48 -3.60
C ASN A 375 13.29 -1.24 -2.30
N TYR A 376 13.03 0.03 -1.95
CA TYR A 376 12.26 0.37 -0.75
C TYR A 376 10.82 -0.15 -0.85
N SER A 377 10.18 -0.01 -2.01
CA SER A 377 8.83 -0.56 -2.22
C SER A 377 8.74 -2.07 -1.98
N GLN A 378 9.72 -2.85 -2.46
CA GLN A 378 9.76 -4.30 -2.27
C GLN A 378 10.08 -4.69 -0.82
N SER A 379 11.01 -3.96 -0.19
CA SER A 379 11.38 -4.16 1.21
C SER A 379 10.24 -3.83 2.16
N VAL A 380 9.51 -2.74 1.89
CA VAL A 380 8.29 -2.40 2.60
C VAL A 380 7.28 -3.52 2.40
N ILE A 381 6.94 -3.91 1.15
CA ILE A 381 6.02 -5.02 0.88
C ILE A 381 6.38 -6.29 1.66
N LYS A 382 7.66 -6.63 1.79
CA LYS A 382 8.12 -7.80 2.56
C LYS A 382 7.89 -7.64 4.06
N ILE A 383 8.19 -6.47 4.62
CA ILE A 383 7.89 -6.14 6.03
C ILE A 383 6.38 -6.16 6.26
N LEU A 384 5.58 -5.67 5.30
CA LEU A 384 4.12 -5.70 5.37
C LEU A 384 3.59 -7.13 5.37
N GLN A 385 4.09 -8.00 4.50
CA GLN A 385 3.74 -9.42 4.48
C GLN A 385 4.08 -10.09 5.82
N GLU A 386 5.26 -9.77 6.40
CA GLU A 386 5.67 -10.30 7.70
C GLU A 386 4.77 -9.81 8.85
N LYS A 387 4.41 -8.52 8.89
CA LYS A 387 3.43 -7.98 9.85
C LYS A 387 2.08 -8.69 9.70
N ILE A 388 1.59 -8.82 8.47
CA ILE A 388 0.32 -9.48 8.15
C ILE A 388 0.32 -10.95 8.61
N ASP A 389 1.39 -11.69 8.35
CA ASP A 389 1.47 -13.11 8.72
C ASP A 389 1.56 -13.29 10.25
N PHE A 390 2.27 -12.40 10.94
CA PHE A 390 2.34 -12.36 12.41
C PHE A 390 0.98 -12.03 13.04
N PHE A 391 0.23 -11.07 12.47
CA PHE A 391 -1.10 -10.68 12.95
C PHE A 391 -2.19 -11.70 12.63
N LYS A 392 -2.11 -12.36 11.47
CA LYS A 392 -3.01 -13.45 11.10
C LYS A 392 -2.94 -14.66 12.03
N THR A 393 -1.77 -14.97 12.57
CA THR A 393 -1.58 -16.18 13.38
C THR A 393 -2.12 -16.05 14.82
N ASN A 394 -2.40 -14.84 15.31
CA ASN A 394 -2.87 -14.63 16.69
C ASN A 394 -3.95 -13.55 16.80
N SER A 395 -4.91 -13.56 15.87
CA SER A 395 -6.05 -12.63 15.85
C SER A 395 -6.85 -12.65 17.15
N GLY A 396 -7.16 -11.48 17.73
CA GLY A 396 -8.02 -11.34 18.91
C GLY A 396 -7.29 -11.10 20.24
N MET A 397 -5.98 -10.88 20.23
CA MET A 397 -5.22 -10.48 21.41
C MET A 397 -4.96 -8.96 21.44
N ASN A 398 -4.67 -8.39 22.62
CA ASN A 398 -4.15 -7.02 22.65
C ASN A 398 -2.80 -6.99 21.93
N SER A 399 -2.58 -5.96 21.11
CA SER A 399 -1.42 -5.88 20.23
C SER A 399 -0.69 -4.55 20.38
N ILE A 400 0.60 -4.60 20.09
CA ILE A 400 1.50 -3.47 20.04
C ILE A 400 2.17 -3.46 18.66
N ASP A 401 2.19 -2.29 18.03
CA ASP A 401 2.97 -2.00 16.84
C ASP A 401 3.77 -0.73 17.13
N TYR A 402 5.09 -0.87 17.10
CA TYR A 402 6.02 0.22 17.33
C TYR A 402 7.02 0.29 16.19
N ASN A 403 7.02 1.43 15.50
CA ASN A 403 7.99 1.75 14.48
C ASN A 403 9.10 2.61 15.10
N ALA A 404 10.31 2.07 15.14
CA ALA A 404 11.46 2.72 15.76
C ALA A 404 12.01 3.89 14.92
N VAL A 405 11.74 3.90 13.61
CA VAL A 405 12.20 4.91 12.67
C VAL A 405 11.30 6.15 12.73
N SER A 406 9.98 5.96 12.64
CA SER A 406 9.02 7.06 12.70
C SER A 406 8.66 7.48 14.13
N GLY A 407 8.95 6.63 15.12
CA GLY A 407 8.49 6.80 16.49
C GLY A 407 6.99 6.62 16.64
N GLN A 408 6.35 5.98 15.65
CA GLN A 408 4.93 5.69 15.68
C GLN A 408 4.67 4.51 16.62
N LEU A 409 3.75 4.69 17.54
CA LEU A 409 3.24 3.64 18.41
C LEU A 409 1.74 3.51 18.20
N MET A 410 1.30 2.28 18.06
CA MET A 410 -0.10 1.89 18.12
C MET A 410 -0.25 0.73 19.11
N ILE A 411 -1.13 0.90 20.10
CA ILE A 411 -1.54 -0.17 21.00
C ILE A 411 -3.04 -0.36 20.85
N LEU A 412 -3.42 -1.59 20.55
CA LEU A 412 -4.80 -1.98 20.33
C LEU A 412 -5.19 -3.02 21.36
N ASN A 413 -6.42 -2.97 21.87
CA ASN A 413 -6.94 -4.04 22.70
C ASN A 413 -7.42 -5.24 21.85
N GLU A 414 -7.86 -6.30 22.51
CA GLU A 414 -8.48 -7.49 21.88
C GLU A 414 -9.65 -7.15 20.94
N LYS A 415 -10.33 -6.02 21.19
CA LYS A 415 -11.41 -5.43 20.37
C LYS A 415 -10.93 -4.35 19.39
N GLN A 416 -9.62 -4.24 19.21
CA GLN A 416 -8.91 -3.27 18.34
C GLN A 416 -9.24 -1.80 18.55
N GLN A 417 -9.72 -1.47 19.75
CA GLN A 417 -9.82 -0.08 20.15
C GLN A 417 -8.43 0.45 20.43
N ILE A 418 -8.15 1.63 19.88
CA ILE A 418 -6.88 2.33 20.09
C ILE A 418 -6.78 2.71 21.57
N LEU A 419 -5.94 1.97 22.29
CA LEU A 419 -5.57 2.27 23.66
C LEU A 419 -4.56 3.41 23.69
N CYS A 420 -3.69 3.47 22.68
CA CYS A 420 -2.70 4.51 22.53
C CYS A 420 -2.28 4.63 21.06
N GLN A 421 -2.26 5.87 20.57
CA GLN A 421 -1.64 6.23 19.30
C GLN A 421 -0.76 7.46 19.49
N ARG A 422 0.49 7.37 19.05
CA ARG A 422 1.49 8.45 19.15
C ARG A 422 2.34 8.47 17.90
N ASN A 423 2.62 9.66 17.38
CA ASN A 423 3.43 9.89 16.18
C ASN A 423 4.60 10.85 16.50
N ASN A 424 5.42 10.52 17.50
CA ASN A 424 6.53 11.38 17.92
C ASN A 424 7.75 10.54 18.34
N PRO A 425 8.90 10.66 17.66
CA PRO A 425 10.10 9.88 17.98
C PRO A 425 10.76 10.24 19.31
N LYS A 426 10.40 11.37 19.94
CA LYS A 426 10.86 11.73 21.30
C LYS A 426 9.96 11.19 22.42
N PHE A 427 9.02 10.31 22.09
CA PHE A 427 8.07 9.73 23.02
C PHE A 427 8.70 8.60 23.84
N ASP A 428 8.66 8.71 25.18
CA ASP A 428 9.11 7.67 26.09
C ASP A 428 7.95 6.69 26.37
N LEU A 429 7.95 5.60 25.62
CA LEU A 429 6.96 4.52 25.71
C LEU A 429 6.82 3.98 27.14
N PHE A 430 7.94 3.69 27.80
CA PHE A 430 7.92 3.00 29.09
C PHE A 430 7.32 3.86 30.20
N ARG A 431 7.59 5.16 30.14
CA ARG A 431 7.07 6.13 31.12
C ARG A 431 5.56 6.31 31.03
N GLU A 432 5.00 6.36 29.82
CA GLU A 432 3.55 6.51 29.61
C GLU A 432 2.76 5.35 30.22
N PHE A 433 3.25 4.12 30.00
CA PHE A 433 2.63 2.90 30.52
C PHE A 433 3.10 2.55 31.94
N GLY A 434 3.84 3.43 32.62
CA GLY A 434 4.26 3.22 34.02
C GLY A 434 5.01 1.90 34.25
N VAL A 435 5.80 1.47 33.26
CA VAL A 435 6.65 0.28 33.32
C VAL A 435 7.79 0.54 34.29
N SER A 436 8.14 -0.45 35.12
CA SER A 436 9.22 -0.30 36.11
C SER A 436 10.59 -0.24 35.44
N GLU A 437 11.56 0.48 36.02
CA GLU A 437 12.92 0.55 35.45
C GLU A 437 13.57 -0.84 35.33
N GLU A 438 13.28 -1.76 36.25
CA GLU A 438 13.73 -3.15 36.20
C GLU A 438 13.16 -3.89 34.98
N ASP A 439 11.85 -3.76 34.71
CA ASP A 439 11.20 -4.35 33.54
C ASP A 439 11.73 -3.73 32.23
N VAL A 440 12.02 -2.42 32.23
CA VAL A 440 12.61 -1.74 31.06
C VAL A 440 13.99 -2.30 30.74
N GLN A 441 14.85 -2.46 31.76
CA GLN A 441 16.18 -3.05 31.58
C GLN A 441 16.08 -4.49 31.07
N GLN A 442 15.12 -5.27 31.58
CA GLN A 442 14.87 -6.63 31.12
C GLN A 442 14.46 -6.67 29.64
N ILE A 443 13.54 -5.81 29.22
CA ILE A 443 13.14 -5.69 27.81
C ILE A 443 14.35 -5.31 26.94
N GLN A 444 15.14 -4.33 27.38
CA GLN A 444 16.33 -3.89 26.63
C GLN A 444 17.33 -5.04 26.45
N VAL A 445 17.63 -5.80 27.50
CA VAL A 445 18.53 -6.95 27.40
C VAL A 445 18.02 -7.99 26.40
N LEU A 446 16.71 -8.29 26.43
CA LEU A 446 16.11 -9.25 25.49
C LEU A 446 16.12 -8.74 24.05
N LEU A 447 15.90 -7.44 23.83
CA LEU A 447 15.97 -6.84 22.49
C LEU A 447 17.39 -6.90 21.91
N HIS A 448 18.43 -6.69 22.72
CA HIS A 448 19.82 -6.83 22.28
C HIS A 448 20.20 -8.28 21.88
N GLN A 449 19.40 -9.27 22.26
CA GLN A 449 19.59 -10.68 21.88
C GLN A 449 18.83 -11.09 20.61
N THR A 450 18.02 -10.18 20.05
CA THR A 450 17.30 -10.43 18.80
C THR A 450 18.16 -10.13 17.57
N SER A 451 17.84 -10.79 16.46
CA SER A 451 18.49 -10.59 15.16
C SER A 451 17.53 -10.91 14.02
N VAL A 452 17.96 -10.72 12.78
CA VAL A 452 17.21 -11.10 11.57
C VAL A 452 16.84 -12.59 11.56
N GLN A 453 17.62 -13.46 12.22
CA GLN A 453 17.35 -14.89 12.34
C GLN A 453 16.60 -15.28 13.62
N ASN A 454 16.65 -14.44 14.66
CA ASN A 454 15.99 -14.67 15.94
C ASN A 454 15.14 -13.45 16.32
N LYS A 455 13.90 -13.42 15.83
CA LYS A 455 13.06 -12.24 15.89
C LYS A 455 12.10 -12.21 17.09
N GLU A 456 11.80 -13.37 17.68
CA GLU A 456 10.81 -13.48 18.75
C GLU A 456 11.42 -13.35 20.14
N LEU A 457 10.72 -12.68 21.05
CA LEU A 457 11.01 -12.69 22.48
C LEU A 457 9.72 -12.71 23.30
N SER A 458 9.79 -13.18 24.54
CA SER A 458 8.67 -13.15 25.47
C SER A 458 9.13 -12.64 26.83
N VAL A 459 8.36 -11.76 27.43
CA VAL A 459 8.70 -11.10 28.69
C VAL A 459 7.43 -10.86 29.50
N GLN A 460 7.53 -10.88 30.83
CA GLN A 460 6.44 -10.48 31.71
C GLN A 460 6.80 -9.15 32.35
N ILE A 461 5.93 -8.16 32.25
CA ILE A 461 6.17 -6.83 32.82
C ILE A 461 4.98 -6.33 33.59
N LYS A 462 5.22 -5.38 34.50
CA LYS A 462 4.15 -4.65 35.15
C LYS A 462 3.91 -3.32 34.45
N ALA A 463 2.77 -3.17 33.80
CA ALA A 463 2.41 -1.95 33.07
C ALA A 463 1.03 -1.42 33.48
N LYS A 464 0.75 -0.17 33.12
CA LYS A 464 -0.53 0.53 33.31
C LYS A 464 -1.17 0.76 31.95
N VAL A 465 -2.25 0.05 31.67
CA VAL A 465 -3.05 0.17 30.44
C VAL A 465 -4.49 0.46 30.87
N GLU A 466 -5.20 1.38 30.19
CA GLU A 466 -6.58 1.80 30.56
C GLU A 466 -6.74 2.19 32.04
N ASN A 467 -5.73 2.85 32.60
CA ASN A 467 -5.64 3.21 34.02
C ASN A 467 -5.57 2.06 35.04
N LYS A 468 -5.43 0.80 34.61
CA LYS A 468 -5.23 -0.36 35.49
C LYS A 468 -3.79 -0.84 35.45
N ARG A 469 -3.16 -0.94 36.62
CA ARG A 469 -1.78 -1.45 36.76
C ARG A 469 -1.82 -2.94 37.07
N GLN A 470 -1.34 -3.76 36.14
CA GLN A 470 -1.38 -5.21 36.24
C GLN A 470 -0.17 -5.86 35.56
N MET A 471 -0.01 -7.17 35.77
CA MET A 471 1.05 -7.95 35.12
C MET A 471 0.59 -8.35 33.72
N TYR A 472 1.48 -8.17 32.75
CA TYR A 472 1.25 -8.54 31.37
C TYR A 472 2.33 -9.49 30.88
N LYS A 473 1.93 -10.51 30.14
CA LYS A 473 2.82 -11.34 29.35
C LYS A 473 2.88 -10.78 27.93
N LEU A 474 4.03 -10.30 27.52
CA LEU A 474 4.30 -9.80 26.18
C LEU A 474 4.96 -10.90 25.35
N LYS A 475 4.48 -11.08 24.12
CA LYS A 475 5.19 -11.79 23.06
C LYS A 475 5.50 -10.78 21.96
N LEU A 476 6.78 -10.46 21.78
CA LEU A 476 7.22 -9.45 20.82
C LEU A 476 7.98 -10.13 19.66
N HIS A 477 7.89 -9.52 18.50
CA HIS A 477 8.55 -9.90 17.27
C HIS A 477 9.21 -8.67 16.69
N THR A 478 10.53 -8.73 16.57
CA THR A 478 11.35 -7.63 16.07
C THR A 478 11.35 -7.61 14.55
N LEU A 479 11.16 -6.43 14.01
CA LEU A 479 11.19 -6.16 12.58
C LEU A 479 12.54 -5.58 12.21
N TRP A 480 13.06 -6.04 11.08
CA TRP A 480 14.40 -5.68 10.59
C TRP A 480 14.31 -5.23 9.12
N SER A 481 15.08 -4.21 8.78
CA SER A 481 15.20 -3.72 7.41
C SER A 481 15.77 -4.80 6.51
N SER A 482 15.25 -4.90 5.28
CA SER A 482 15.89 -5.69 4.22
C SER A 482 16.78 -4.85 3.30
N LEU A 483 16.81 -3.54 3.52
CA LEU A 483 17.61 -2.57 2.76
C LEU A 483 18.98 -2.30 3.40
N LYS A 484 19.05 -2.38 4.74
CA LYS A 484 20.29 -2.30 5.51
C LYS A 484 20.50 -3.57 6.29
N LYS A 485 21.75 -4.02 6.35
CA LYS A 485 22.13 -5.23 7.09
C LYS A 485 21.91 -5.01 8.59
N ASP A 486 21.01 -5.81 9.17
CA ASP A 486 20.72 -5.84 10.61
C ASP A 486 20.25 -4.49 11.20
N GLU A 487 19.55 -3.65 10.42
CA GLU A 487 18.92 -2.43 10.95
C GLU A 487 17.55 -2.77 11.57
N TYR A 488 17.41 -2.49 12.86
CA TYR A 488 16.16 -2.65 13.61
C TYR A 488 15.17 -1.53 13.25
N ILE A 489 13.97 -1.91 12.80
CA ILE A 489 12.94 -0.97 12.30
C ILE A 489 11.73 -0.87 13.23
N GLY A 490 11.53 -1.83 14.12
CA GLY A 490 10.39 -1.81 15.02
C GLY A 490 10.10 -3.13 15.72
N ILE A 491 9.01 -3.16 16.47
CA ILE A 491 8.46 -4.34 17.13
C ILE A 491 6.97 -4.40 16.83
N ILE A 492 6.51 -5.60 16.50
CA ILE A 492 5.11 -5.97 16.62
C ILE A 492 4.97 -7.00 17.73
N GLY A 493 3.82 -7.09 18.38
CA GLY A 493 3.66 -8.05 19.45
C GLY A 493 2.27 -8.11 20.02
N TYR A 494 2.09 -9.05 20.93
CA TYR A 494 0.88 -9.24 21.69
C TYR A 494 1.14 -9.13 23.18
N PHE A 495 0.11 -8.75 23.91
CA PHE A 495 0.15 -8.78 25.37
C PHE A 495 -1.17 -9.25 25.95
N ASP A 496 -1.06 -10.01 27.03
CA ASP A 496 -2.21 -10.51 27.78
C ASP A 496 -1.98 -10.37 29.28
N THR A 497 -3.06 -10.23 30.03
CA THR A 497 -3.00 -10.23 31.49
C THR A 497 -2.61 -11.59 32.03
N ILE A 498 -1.81 -11.59 33.09
CA ILE A 498 -1.40 -12.81 33.82
C ILE A 498 -2.36 -13.09 34.97
#